data_AF-A0A3M1IM37-F1
#
_entry.id   AF-A0A3M1IM37-F1
#
_cell.length_a   1.000
_cell.length_b   1.000
_cell.length_c   1.000
_cell.angle_alpha   90.00
_cell.angle_beta   90.00
_cell.angle_gamma   90.00
#
_symmetry.space_group_name_H-M   'P 1'
#
loop_
_entity.id
_entity.type
_entity.pdbx_description
1 polymer ?
#
loop_
_entity_poly.entity_id
_entity_poly.type
_entity_poly.pdbx_seq_one_letter_code
_entity_poly.pdbx_strand_id
1 'polypeptide(L)'
;MIEAWIPLTILGAFFQNLRSALQKHLKDRLSTAGATYVRFFYAWPFALLYIWLLSELGGYEIPALNAAFLTYCLLGGFSQIAFTFLLVWLFSFRNFAAGTIYSKTETVQVALLGLLILGDPLTLSAALAIAISFIGVMAISLAGTSMTPRNLLFALTEKPTLIGLACGAMLGA
;
A
#
# COMPACT_ATOMS: atom_id res chain seq x y z
N MET A 1 4.38 29.18 -0.40
CA MET A 1 4.16 28.43 0.86
C MET A 1 4.28 26.96 0.54
N ILE A 2 4.92 26.14 1.38
CA ILE A 2 4.97 24.68 1.15
C ILE A 2 3.55 24.15 1.33
N GLU A 3 3.01 23.49 0.31
CA GLU A 3 1.69 22.86 0.41
C GLU A 3 1.75 21.74 1.45
N ALA A 4 0.80 21.73 2.40
CA ALA A 4 0.84 20.86 3.58
C ALA A 4 0.88 19.36 3.23
N TRP A 5 0.41 18.95 2.06
CA TRP A 5 0.46 17.56 1.61
C TRP A 5 1.90 17.06 1.41
N ILE A 6 2.85 17.94 1.05
CA ILE A 6 4.26 17.55 0.81
C ILE A 6 4.91 17.01 2.08
N PRO A 7 5.01 17.78 3.20
CA PRO A 7 5.61 17.27 4.42
C PRO A 7 4.80 16.10 5.01
N LEU A 8 3.47 16.10 4.88
CA LEU A 8 2.64 14.97 5.33
C LEU A 8 2.97 13.68 4.57
N THR A 9 3.19 13.75 3.26
CA THR A 9 3.56 12.59 2.44
C THR A 9 4.96 12.07 2.80
N ILE A 10 5.92 12.97 3.02
CA ILE A 10 7.28 12.61 3.47
C ILE A 10 7.23 11.91 4.83
N LEU A 11 6.49 12.46 5.79
CA LEU A 11 6.28 11.84 7.10
C LEU A 11 5.59 10.49 6.96
N GLY A 12 4.57 10.39 6.11
CA GLY A 12 3.87 9.15 5.79
C GLY A 12 4.83 8.07 5.28
N ALA A 13 5.69 8.39 4.31
CA ALA A 13 6.71 7.50 3.79
C ALA A 13 7.72 7.07 4.87
N PHE A 14 8.16 8.00 5.71
CA PHE A 14 9.06 7.71 6.83
C PHE A 14 8.43 6.71 7.83
N PHE A 15 7.20 6.98 8.29
CA PHE A 15 6.48 6.10 9.20
C PHE A 15 6.16 4.74 8.56
N GLN A 16 5.90 4.70 7.25
CA GLN A 16 5.69 3.44 6.53
C GLN A 16 6.95 2.55 6.54
N ASN A 17 8.13 3.16 6.37
CA ASN A 17 9.43 2.46 6.47
C ASN A 17 9.73 2.04 7.90
N LEU A 18 9.53 2.94 8.88
CA LEU A 18 9.71 2.64 10.30
C LEU A 18 8.82 1.48 10.74
N ARG A 19 7.54 1.47 10.33
CA ARG A 19 6.62 0.36 10.58
C ARG A 19 7.17 -0.95 10.04
N SER A 20 7.64 -0.97 8.79
CA SER A 20 8.15 -2.18 8.16
C SER A 20 9.38 -2.73 8.89
N ALA A 21 10.26 -1.84 9.37
CA ALA A 21 11.41 -2.21 10.20
C ALA A 21 10.99 -2.79 11.57
N LEU A 22 10.06 -2.14 12.27
CA LEU A 22 9.55 -2.60 13.57
C LEU A 22 8.78 -3.93 13.44
N GLN A 23 7.95 -4.09 12.39
CA GLN A 23 7.24 -5.34 12.11
C GLN A 23 8.20 -6.51 11.86
N LYS A 24 9.35 -6.26 11.19
CA LYS A 24 10.39 -7.28 11.01
C LYS A 24 10.97 -7.72 12.36
N HIS A 25 11.19 -6.79 13.30
CA HIS A 25 11.68 -7.10 14.64
C HIS A 25 10.63 -7.84 15.50
N LEU A 26 9.34 -7.49 15.37
CA LEU A 26 8.24 -8.12 16.12
C LEU A 26 7.92 -9.55 15.65
N LYS A 27 8.23 -9.92 14.39
CA LYS A 27 8.03 -11.28 13.87
C LYS A 27 8.77 -12.36 14.67
N ASP A 28 9.87 -12.01 15.34
CA ASP A 28 10.63 -12.94 16.17
C ASP A 28 9.99 -13.19 17.56
N ARG A 29 8.92 -12.44 17.89
CA ARG A 29 8.26 -12.44 19.21
C ARG A 29 6.76 -12.72 19.16
N LEU A 30 6.11 -12.52 18.00
CA LEU A 30 4.66 -12.66 17.82
C LEU A 30 4.36 -13.52 16.59
N SER A 31 3.23 -14.22 16.61
CA SER A 31 2.70 -14.87 15.42
C SER A 31 2.42 -13.84 14.31
N THR A 32 2.44 -14.27 13.06
CA THR A 32 2.19 -13.38 11.91
C THR A 32 0.83 -12.69 12.00
N ALA A 33 -0.19 -13.38 12.51
CA ALA A 33 -1.51 -12.79 12.76
C ALA A 33 -1.47 -11.76 13.89
N GLY A 34 -0.76 -12.05 14.99
CA GLY A 34 -0.59 -11.12 16.11
C GLY A 34 0.12 -9.82 15.69
N ALA A 35 1.21 -9.93 14.92
CA ALA A 35 1.95 -8.77 14.43
C ALA A 35 1.11 -7.88 13.47
N THR A 36 0.20 -8.47 12.70
CA THR A 36 -0.73 -7.73 11.83
C THR A 36 -1.86 -7.06 12.62
N TYR A 37 -2.40 -7.75 13.63
CA TYR A 37 -3.53 -7.26 14.41
C TYR A 37 -3.18 -6.09 15.35
N VAL A 38 -2.00 -6.14 15.97
CA VAL A 38 -1.47 -5.12 16.89
C VAL A 38 -1.55 -3.72 16.26
N ARG A 39 -1.22 -3.58 14.97
CA ARG A 39 -1.32 -2.30 14.23
C ARG A 39 -2.72 -1.69 14.33
N PHE A 40 -3.76 -2.48 14.09
CA PHE A 40 -5.13 -1.98 14.01
C PHE A 40 -5.69 -1.70 15.41
N PHE A 41 -5.37 -2.58 16.36
CA PHE A 41 -5.79 -2.41 17.74
C PHE A 41 -5.22 -1.14 18.39
N TYR A 42 -3.92 -0.88 18.20
CA TYR A 42 -3.29 0.34 18.71
C TYR A 42 -3.54 1.58 17.87
N ALA A 43 -3.97 1.47 16.61
CA ALA A 43 -4.35 2.63 15.80
C ALA A 43 -5.75 3.16 16.13
N TRP A 44 -6.66 2.29 16.54
CA TRP A 44 -8.05 2.62 16.90
C TRP A 44 -8.20 3.84 17.84
N PRO A 45 -7.45 3.96 18.96
CA PRO A 45 -7.62 5.08 19.89
C PRO A 45 -7.20 6.41 19.26
N PHE A 46 -6.17 6.40 18.42
CA PHE A 46 -5.71 7.59 17.70
C PHE A 46 -6.69 8.01 16.61
N ALA A 47 -7.33 7.04 15.93
CA ALA A 47 -8.38 7.34 14.96
C ALA A 47 -9.59 8.02 15.64
N LEU A 48 -10.02 7.50 16.80
CA LEU A 48 -11.09 8.12 17.58
C LEU A 48 -10.71 9.51 18.09
N LEU A 49 -9.49 9.67 18.60
CA LEU A 49 -8.98 10.97 19.02
C LEU A 49 -8.94 11.97 17.87
N TYR A 50 -8.57 11.53 16.66
CA TYR A 50 -8.53 12.36 15.48
C TYR A 50 -9.93 12.80 15.03
N ILE A 51 -10.90 11.89 15.01
CA ILE A 51 -12.31 12.23 14.72
C ILE A 51 -12.82 13.24 15.74
N TRP A 52 -12.55 13.02 17.03
CA TRP A 52 -12.93 13.94 18.10
C TRP A 52 -12.31 15.33 17.91
N LEU A 53 -11.01 15.40 17.59
CA LEU A 53 -10.31 16.66 17.34
C LEU A 53 -10.88 17.41 16.12
N LEU A 54 -11.20 16.69 15.04
CA LEU A 54 -11.82 17.29 13.85
C LEU A 54 -13.22 17.81 14.13
N SER A 55 -13.99 17.13 14.99
CA SER A 55 -15.33 17.57 15.35
C SER A 55 -15.30 18.80 16.26
N GLU A 56 -14.52 18.75 17.35
CA GLU A 56 -14.49 19.82 18.35
C GLU A 56 -13.67 21.04 17.92
N LEU A 57 -12.48 20.83 17.34
CA LEU A 57 -11.59 21.93 16.95
C LEU A 57 -11.77 22.34 15.49
N GLY A 58 -12.10 21.38 14.62
CA GLY A 58 -12.29 21.62 13.19
C GLY A 58 -13.71 22.08 12.82
N GLY A 59 -14.69 21.89 13.71
CA GLY A 59 -16.10 22.22 13.46
C GLY A 59 -16.76 21.33 12.41
N TYR A 60 -16.18 20.17 12.10
CA TYR A 60 -16.73 19.23 11.12
C TYR A 60 -17.83 18.37 11.76
N GLU A 61 -18.94 18.19 11.05
CA GLU A 61 -20.00 17.28 11.47
C GLU A 61 -19.53 15.82 11.37
N ILE A 62 -19.96 14.99 12.32
CA ILE A 62 -19.72 13.56 12.26
C ILE A 62 -20.60 12.97 11.15
N PRO A 63 -20.04 12.27 10.15
CA PRO A 63 -20.81 11.74 9.05
C PRO A 63 -21.85 10.72 9.53
N ALA A 64 -23.04 10.74 8.93
CA ALA A 64 -24.10 9.82 9.25
C ALA A 64 -23.69 8.36 8.96
N LEU A 65 -23.88 7.49 9.94
CA LEU A 65 -23.70 6.04 9.80
C LEU A 65 -24.81 5.45 8.92
N ASN A 66 -24.60 5.49 7.61
CA ASN A 66 -25.50 4.89 6.63
C ASN A 66 -24.91 3.60 6.03
N ALA A 67 -25.77 2.82 5.37
CA ALA A 67 -25.38 1.54 4.79
C ALA A 67 -24.28 1.66 3.73
N ALA A 68 -24.28 2.72 2.92
CA ALA A 68 -23.25 2.94 1.90
C ALA A 68 -21.88 3.21 2.55
N PHE A 69 -21.83 4.11 3.54
CA PHE A 69 -20.63 4.40 4.33
C PHE A 69 -20.06 3.12 4.96
N LEU A 70 -20.90 2.35 5.66
CA LEU A 70 -20.48 1.09 6.28
C LEU A 70 -19.98 0.06 5.25
N THR A 71 -20.60 0.00 4.08
CA THR A 71 -20.17 -0.89 3.00
C THR A 71 -18.77 -0.51 2.51
N TYR A 72 -18.51 0.78 2.28
CA TYR A 72 -17.17 1.25 1.89
C TYR A 72 -16.13 1.01 2.99
N CYS A 73 -16.46 1.24 4.26
CA CYS A 73 -15.56 0.92 5.37
C CYS A 73 -15.22 -0.57 5.45
N LEU A 74 -16.21 -1.45 5.25
CA LEU A 74 -16.00 -2.89 5.24
C LEU A 74 -15.13 -3.33 4.06
N LEU A 75 -15.41 -2.84 2.86
CA LEU A 75 -14.63 -3.15 1.65
C LEU A 75 -13.19 -2.67 1.81
N GLY A 76 -12.96 -1.40 2.17
CA GLY A 76 -11.61 -0.86 2.36
C GLY A 76 -10.84 -1.55 3.48
N GLY A 77 -11.51 -1.87 4.59
CA GLY A 77 -10.91 -2.64 5.70
C GLY A 77 -10.51 -4.05 5.25
N PHE A 78 -11.37 -4.74 4.52
CA PHE A 78 -11.08 -6.07 3.98
C PHE A 78 -9.95 -6.05 2.95
N SER A 79 -9.97 -5.11 2.00
CA SER A 79 -8.89 -4.89 1.01
C SER A 79 -7.54 -4.68 1.70
N GLN A 80 -7.49 -3.85 2.75
CA GLN A 80 -6.26 -3.60 3.53
C GLN A 80 -5.72 -4.86 4.24
N ILE A 81 -6.61 -5.68 4.80
CA ILE A 81 -6.23 -6.94 5.45
C ILE A 81 -5.72 -7.93 4.40
N ALA A 82 -6.44 -8.07 3.28
CA ALA A 82 -6.07 -8.93 2.16
C ALA A 82 -4.72 -8.52 1.56
N PHE A 83 -4.50 -7.23 1.33
CA PHE A 83 -3.21 -6.66 0.91
C PHE A 83 -2.07 -7.09 1.85
N THR A 84 -2.26 -6.87 3.15
CA THR A 84 -1.20 -7.18 4.13
C THR A 84 -0.90 -8.68 4.16
N PHE A 85 -1.91 -9.53 4.04
CA PHE A 85 -1.74 -10.97 3.94
C PHE A 85 -0.99 -11.38 2.67
N LEU A 86 -1.39 -10.89 1.49
CA LEU A 86 -0.76 -11.19 0.21
C LEU A 86 0.71 -10.73 0.20
N LEU A 87 1.01 -9.54 0.75
CA LEU A 87 2.36 -9.02 0.86
C LEU A 87 3.25 -9.92 1.72
N VAL A 88 2.75 -10.38 2.87
CA VAL A 88 3.51 -11.29 3.75
C VAL A 88 3.67 -12.68 3.13
N TRP A 89 2.64 -13.18 2.44
CA TRP A 89 2.70 -14.46 1.74
C TRP A 89 3.69 -14.42 0.57
N LEU A 90 3.76 -13.31 -0.15
CA LEU A 90 4.73 -13.05 -1.23
C LEU A 90 6.17 -13.23 -0.75
N PHE A 91 6.47 -12.81 0.49
CA PHE A 91 7.79 -12.98 1.10
C PHE A 91 8.17 -14.44 1.39
N SER A 92 7.22 -15.38 1.32
CA SER A 92 7.46 -16.81 1.57
C SER A 92 7.93 -17.57 0.32
N PHE A 93 7.93 -16.94 -0.86
CA PHE A 93 8.32 -17.61 -2.11
C PHE A 93 9.83 -17.48 -2.39
N ARG A 94 10.45 -18.58 -2.87
CA ARG A 94 11.87 -18.64 -3.27
C ARG A 94 12.24 -17.63 -4.36
N ASN A 95 11.30 -17.26 -5.24
CA ASN A 95 11.49 -16.27 -6.30
C ASN A 95 11.12 -14.85 -5.83
N PHE A 96 11.65 -14.47 -4.66
CA PHE A 96 11.36 -13.21 -3.94
C PHE A 96 11.65 -11.95 -4.78
N ALA A 97 12.66 -12.02 -5.64
CA ALA A 97 13.06 -10.93 -6.54
C ALA A 97 11.91 -10.49 -7.45
N ALA A 98 11.30 -11.44 -8.17
CA ALA A 98 10.17 -11.16 -9.06
C ALA A 98 8.96 -10.66 -8.26
N GLY A 99 8.63 -11.30 -7.13
CA GLY A 99 7.55 -10.85 -6.26
C GLY A 99 7.72 -9.41 -5.78
N THR A 100 8.92 -9.04 -5.33
CA THR A 100 9.23 -7.67 -4.89
C THR A 100 9.05 -6.67 -6.03
N ILE A 101 9.56 -6.99 -7.21
CA ILE A 101 9.44 -6.16 -8.41
C ILE A 101 7.98 -5.94 -8.80
N TYR A 102 7.16 -6.99 -8.83
CA TYR A 102 5.73 -6.86 -9.17
C TYR A 102 4.91 -6.18 -8.07
N SER A 103 5.27 -6.34 -6.80
CA SER A 103 4.68 -5.55 -5.72
C SER A 103 4.95 -4.04 -5.88
N LYS A 104 5.98 -3.63 -6.63
CA LYS A 104 6.25 -2.21 -6.93
C LYS A 104 5.45 -1.66 -8.10
N THR A 105 4.68 -2.50 -8.80
CA THR A 105 3.67 -2.02 -9.78
C THR A 105 2.46 -1.38 -9.12
N GLU A 106 2.36 -1.47 -7.78
CA GLU A 106 1.34 -0.83 -6.95
C GLU A 106 1.10 0.64 -7.34
N THR A 107 2.14 1.45 -7.52
CA THR A 107 2.00 2.87 -7.89
C THR A 107 1.24 3.06 -9.21
N VAL A 108 1.49 2.18 -10.18
CA VAL A 108 0.79 2.21 -11.48
C VAL A 108 -0.66 1.76 -11.30
N GLN A 109 -0.89 0.71 -10.50
CA GLN A 109 -2.23 0.18 -10.25
C GLN A 109 -3.10 1.17 -9.46
N VAL A 110 -2.55 1.83 -8.44
CA VAL A 110 -3.24 2.88 -7.68
C VAL A 110 -3.66 4.03 -8.59
N ALA A 111 -2.78 4.47 -9.50
CA ALA A 111 -3.11 5.53 -10.46
C ALA A 111 -4.23 5.12 -11.43
N LEU A 112 -4.21 3.87 -11.92
CA LEU A 112 -5.26 3.33 -12.79
C LEU A 112 -6.59 3.15 -12.04
N LEU A 113 -6.56 2.63 -10.82
CA LEU A 113 -7.75 2.46 -9.99
C LEU A 113 -8.32 3.80 -9.56
N GLY A 114 -7.49 4.80 -9.24
CA GLY A 114 -7.94 6.18 -9.01
C GLY A 114 -8.67 6.77 -10.22
N LEU A 115 -8.12 6.58 -11.42
CA LEU A 115 -8.79 7.01 -12.66
C LEU A 115 -10.12 6.27 -12.88
N LEU A 116 -10.16 4.94 -12.68
CA LEU A 116 -11.33 4.11 -12.99
C LEU A 116 -12.45 4.19 -11.94
N ILE A 117 -12.10 4.26 -10.65
CA ILE A 117 -13.04 4.22 -9.52
C ILE A 117 -13.42 5.64 -9.09
N LEU A 118 -12.44 6.54 -8.94
CA LEU A 118 -12.65 7.90 -8.45
C LEU A 118 -12.86 8.91 -9.58
N GLY A 119 -12.52 8.55 -10.83
CA GLY A 119 -12.60 9.45 -11.97
C GLY A 119 -11.47 10.49 -12.01
N ASP A 120 -10.39 10.29 -11.25
CA ASP A 120 -9.29 11.26 -11.14
C ASP A 120 -8.50 11.34 -12.47
N PRO A 121 -8.51 12.49 -13.17
CA PRO A 121 -7.92 12.59 -14.50
C PRO A 121 -6.40 12.49 -14.43
N LEU A 122 -5.83 11.49 -15.12
CA LEU A 122 -4.40 11.28 -15.19
C LEU A 122 -3.78 12.22 -16.23
N THR A 123 -3.12 13.28 -15.77
CA THR A 123 -2.39 14.20 -16.66
C THR A 123 -1.16 13.53 -17.25
N LEU A 124 -0.71 14.01 -18.42
CA LEU A 124 0.49 13.47 -19.07
C LEU A 124 1.75 13.62 -18.20
N SER A 125 1.86 14.73 -17.46
CA SER A 125 2.97 14.97 -16.52
C SER A 125 2.95 13.98 -15.36
N ALA A 126 1.77 13.70 -14.78
CA ALA A 126 1.62 12.69 -13.74
C ALA A 126 1.97 11.28 -14.26
N ALA A 127 1.51 10.94 -15.46
CA ALA A 127 1.83 9.66 -16.10
C ALA A 127 3.34 9.48 -16.32
N LEU A 128 4.04 10.53 -16.79
CA LEU A 128 5.49 10.51 -16.95
C LEU A 128 6.22 10.38 -15.60
N ALA A 129 5.77 11.09 -14.56
CA ALA A 129 6.34 10.98 -13.23
C ALA A 129 6.19 9.56 -12.65
N ILE A 130 5.02 8.94 -12.84
CA ILE A 130 4.77 7.54 -12.46
C ILE A 130 5.69 6.60 -13.24
N ALA A 131 5.85 6.80 -14.56
CA ALA A 131 6.71 5.97 -15.39
C ALA A 131 8.19 6.06 -14.94
N ILE A 132 8.70 7.26 -14.71
CA ILE A 132 10.07 7.49 -14.23
C ILE A 132 10.27 6.84 -12.86
N SER A 133 9.33 7.05 -11.93
CA SER A 133 9.36 6.44 -10.59
C SER A 133 9.37 4.91 -10.67
N PHE A 134 8.47 4.34 -11.49
CA PHE A 134 8.39 2.91 -11.71
C PHE A 134 9.69 2.33 -12.27
N ILE A 135 10.26 2.95 -13.31
CA ILE A 135 11.56 2.54 -13.89
C ILE A 135 12.69 2.63 -12.86
N GLY A 136 12.74 3.69 -12.06
CA GLY A 136 13.75 3.86 -11.02
C GLY A 136 13.67 2.77 -9.95
N VAL A 137 12.46 2.48 -9.46
CA VAL A 137 12.23 1.42 -8.47
C VAL A 137 12.54 0.03 -9.04
N MET A 138 12.18 -0.22 -10.30
CA MET A 138 12.55 -1.44 -11.03
C MET A 138 14.07 -1.59 -11.12
N ALA A 139 14.78 -0.51 -11.48
CA ALA A 139 16.24 -0.51 -11.61
C ALA A 139 16.94 -0.82 -10.28
N ILE A 140 16.49 -0.22 -9.17
CA ILE A 140 17.01 -0.50 -7.83
C ILE A 140 16.78 -1.97 -7.45
N SER A 141 15.58 -2.50 -7.75
CA SER A 141 15.23 -3.88 -7.42
C SER A 141 16.01 -4.91 -8.24
N LEU A 142 16.28 -4.59 -9.52
CA LEU A 142 17.12 -5.39 -10.42
C LEU A 142 18.60 -5.34 -10.04
N ALA A 143 19.12 -4.18 -9.62
CA ALA A 143 20.52 -4.05 -9.21
C ALA A 143 20.87 -4.95 -8.02
N GLY A 144 19.90 -5.25 -7.15
CA GLY A 144 20.08 -6.17 -6.02
C GLY A 144 19.88 -7.65 -6.34
N THR A 145 19.53 -8.03 -7.57
CA THR A 145 19.17 -9.42 -7.94
C THR A 145 19.79 -9.85 -9.27
N SER A 146 20.24 -11.10 -9.39
CA SER A 146 20.85 -11.66 -10.62
C SER A 146 19.81 -12.03 -11.71
N MET A 147 18.77 -11.21 -11.86
CA MET A 147 17.65 -11.45 -12.78
C MET A 147 17.90 -10.79 -14.13
N THR A 148 17.72 -11.55 -15.21
CA THR A 148 17.79 -11.05 -16.60
C THR A 148 16.40 -10.57 -17.07
N PRO A 149 16.28 -9.52 -17.91
CA PRO A 149 14.99 -9.01 -18.41
C PRO A 149 14.08 -10.08 -19.03
N ARG A 150 14.67 -11.11 -19.67
CA ARG A 150 13.96 -12.25 -20.26
C ARG A 150 13.25 -13.10 -19.21
N ASN A 151 13.89 -13.35 -18.06
CA ASN A 151 13.30 -14.12 -16.96
C ASN A 151 12.16 -13.37 -16.28
N LEU A 152 12.20 -12.03 -16.32
CA LEU A 152 11.13 -11.16 -15.82
C LEU A 152 9.85 -11.33 -16.66
N LEU A 153 9.96 -11.41 -17.99
CA LEU A 153 8.81 -11.62 -18.86
C LEU A 153 8.19 -13.02 -18.68
N PHE A 154 9.02 -14.05 -18.50
CA PHE A 154 8.54 -15.41 -18.21
C PHE A 154 7.97 -15.56 -16.78
N ALA A 155 8.37 -14.69 -15.85
CA ALA A 155 7.83 -14.68 -14.50
C ALA A 155 6.37 -14.17 -14.44
N LEU A 156 5.83 -13.56 -15.50
CA LEU A 156 4.44 -13.06 -15.54
C LEU A 156 3.38 -14.13 -15.25
N THR A 157 3.67 -15.40 -15.56
CA THR A 157 2.78 -16.55 -15.28
C THR A 157 3.08 -17.26 -13.96
N GLU A 158 4.13 -16.85 -13.24
CA GLU A 158 4.46 -17.45 -11.95
C GLU A 158 3.54 -16.93 -10.83
N LYS A 159 3.20 -17.82 -9.89
CA LYS A 159 2.38 -17.50 -8.71
C LYS A 159 2.80 -16.22 -7.97
N PRO A 160 4.10 -15.93 -7.73
CA PRO A 160 4.51 -14.70 -7.05
C PRO A 160 4.13 -13.42 -7.78
N THR A 161 4.09 -13.45 -9.11
CA THR A 161 3.72 -12.29 -9.93
C THR A 161 2.24 -11.99 -9.83
N LEU A 162 1.39 -13.02 -9.92
CA LEU A 162 -0.06 -12.88 -9.73
C LEU A 162 -0.40 -12.39 -8.33
N ILE A 163 0.32 -12.87 -7.31
CA ILE A 163 0.17 -12.41 -5.92
C ILE A 163 0.62 -10.95 -5.78
N GLY A 164 1.72 -10.55 -6.42
CA GLY A 164 2.20 -9.16 -6.44
C GLY A 164 1.21 -8.21 -7.12
N LEU A 165 0.61 -8.64 -8.23
CA LEU A 165 -0.45 -7.88 -8.92
C LEU A 165 -1.71 -7.76 -8.05
N ALA A 166 -2.17 -8.87 -7.45
CA ALA A 166 -3.30 -8.84 -6.52
C ALA A 166 -3.03 -7.94 -5.30
N CYS A 167 -1.78 -7.89 -4.84
CA CYS A 167 -1.36 -6.98 -3.77
C CYS A 167 -1.56 -5.52 -4.20
N GLY A 168 -1.04 -5.11 -5.35
CA GLY A 168 -1.23 -3.74 -5.85
C GLY A 168 -2.72 -3.36 -5.98
N ALA A 169 -3.56 -4.31 -6.43
CA ALA A 169 -4.97 -4.09 -6.63
C ALA A 169 -5.72 -3.91 -5.30
N MET A 170 -5.41 -4.75 -4.31
CA MET A 170 -5.99 -4.65 -2.96
C MET A 170 -5.50 -3.44 -2.17
N LEU A 171 -4.39 -2.81 -2.58
CA LEU A 171 -4.00 -1.54 -1.98
C LEU A 171 -4.70 -0.35 -2.63
N GLY A 172 -4.86 -0.38 -3.96
CA GLY A 172 -5.48 0.71 -4.70
C GLY A 172 -7.01 0.71 -4.72
N ALA A 173 -7.65 -0.38 -4.27
CA ALA A 173 -9.11 -0.54 -4.18
C ALA A 173 -9.63 -0.28 -2.77
#